data_AF-A0A970PG98-F1
#
_entry.id   AF-A0A970PG98-F1
#
_cell.length_a   1.000
_cell.length_b   1.000
_cell.length_c   1.000
_cell.angle_alpha   90.00
_cell.angle_beta   90.00
_cell.angle_gamma   90.00
#
_symmetry.space_group_name_H-M   'P 1'
#
loop_
_entity.id
_entity.type
_entity.pdbx_description
1 polymer ?
#
loop_
_entity_poly.entity_id
_entity_poly.type
_entity_poly.pdbx_seq_one_letter_code
_entity_poly.pdbx_strand_id
1 'polypeptide(L)'
;MNDNTYEIPRQRHKNLLIVEGKHEENDLFHIIFHAFPEIEITMEDIMIYGTNIYDLYNYIVREYGDYWYEDDVDLPFIVGKKIDHPITLNKKDFINVYLVFDYEHHDPKFCEQKIEHMQRYFYDSTDMGKLYLNYPMIESYKHFTCFPDNNFENLTVDVTLKPGSKYKDLVHDSYVDSLVKFPRKIMGLLYNHYNIRDIVDCKFYCDQLLEISNPDDLHENIKRIFNKALSEEDLNKSLKHFNALLSDKEHIKNYMSYYEHMRNILREIIVHNIKKASKIQSTYSNTSDYDELYELLDLNDILKEQNNVSKDVLLGYIWVLNTCIFIVPDYNIKLLQS
;
A
#
# COMPACT_ATOMS: atom_id res chain seq x y z
N MET A 1 -48.10 3.11 9.27
CA MET A 1 -46.91 3.65 8.58
C MET A 1 -45.84 2.60 8.79
N ASN A 2 -45.50 1.84 7.75
CA ASN A 2 -44.48 0.80 7.83
C ASN A 2 -43.12 1.45 7.61
N ASP A 3 -42.40 1.72 8.70
CA ASP A 3 -40.96 1.92 8.65
C ASP A 3 -40.32 0.54 8.39
N ASN A 4 -40.18 0.20 7.11
CA ASN A 4 -39.22 -0.83 6.70
C ASN A 4 -37.82 -0.20 6.77
N THR A 5 -37.27 -0.10 7.98
CA THR A 5 -35.82 0.01 8.16
C THR A 5 -35.23 -1.29 7.64
N TYR A 6 -34.73 -1.27 6.40
CA TYR A 6 -33.89 -2.33 5.87
C TYR A 6 -32.66 -2.43 6.80
N GLU A 7 -32.67 -3.40 7.71
CA GLU A 7 -31.48 -3.74 8.49
C GLU A 7 -30.40 -4.18 7.50
N ILE A 8 -29.43 -3.31 7.23
CA ILE A 8 -28.26 -3.67 6.43
C ILE A 8 -27.48 -4.69 7.27
N PRO A 9 -27.33 -5.95 6.82
CA PRO A 9 -26.67 -6.98 7.62
C PRO A 9 -25.22 -6.57 7.89
N ARG A 10 -24.78 -6.69 9.15
CA ARG A 10 -23.37 -6.52 9.49
C ARG A 10 -22.57 -7.64 8.82
N GLN A 11 -21.81 -7.30 7.79
CA GLN A 11 -20.84 -8.22 7.19
C GLN A 11 -19.70 -8.47 8.18
N ARG A 12 -19.36 -9.75 8.38
CA ARG A 12 -18.21 -10.18 9.16
C ARG A 12 -16.97 -10.21 8.25
N HIS A 13 -15.80 -9.90 8.79
CA HIS A 13 -14.49 -9.86 8.10
C HIS A 13 -14.14 -8.59 7.31
N LYS A 14 -14.60 -7.40 7.74
CA LYS A 14 -14.15 -6.15 7.11
C LYS A 14 -12.79 -5.70 7.63
N ASN A 15 -12.04 -5.00 6.80
CA ASN A 15 -10.83 -4.27 7.18
C ASN A 15 -11.08 -2.78 6.98
N LEU A 16 -10.56 -1.94 7.86
CA LEU A 16 -10.61 -0.48 7.72
C LEU A 16 -9.21 0.01 7.33
N LEU A 17 -9.13 0.71 6.22
CA LEU A 17 -7.90 1.35 5.76
C LEU A 17 -8.11 2.87 5.77
N ILE A 18 -7.44 3.55 6.68
CA ILE A 18 -7.45 5.01 6.79
C ILE A 18 -6.17 5.55 6.18
N VAL A 19 -6.32 6.43 5.20
CA VAL A 19 -5.22 6.80 4.31
C VAL A 19 -5.28 8.27 3.84
N GLU A 20 -4.16 8.84 3.37
CA GLU A 20 -4.13 10.24 2.87
C GLU A 20 -4.61 10.38 1.43
N GLY A 21 -4.22 9.47 0.54
CA GLY A 21 -4.31 9.62 -0.91
C GLY A 21 -4.92 8.44 -1.66
N LYS A 22 -6.23 8.48 -1.91
CA LYS A 22 -7.06 7.38 -2.44
C LYS A 22 -6.55 6.56 -3.65
N HIS A 23 -5.59 7.01 -4.47
CA HIS A 23 -5.25 6.31 -5.71
C HIS A 23 -3.97 5.47 -5.61
N GLU A 24 -2.86 6.03 -5.15
CA GLU A 24 -1.58 5.30 -5.09
C GLU A 24 -1.57 4.24 -3.99
N GLU A 25 -2.25 4.50 -2.88
CA GLU A 25 -2.41 3.53 -1.79
C GLU A 25 -3.20 2.31 -2.26
N ASN A 26 -4.28 2.54 -3.01
CA ASN A 26 -5.10 1.46 -3.55
C ASN A 26 -4.29 0.56 -4.50
N ASP A 27 -3.45 1.15 -5.35
CA ASP A 27 -2.61 0.38 -6.29
C ASP A 27 -1.62 -0.50 -5.52
N LEU A 28 -0.95 0.02 -4.49
CA LEU A 28 -0.02 -0.77 -3.66
C LEU A 28 -0.72 -1.90 -2.93
N PHE A 29 -1.81 -1.61 -2.21
CA PHE A 29 -2.54 -2.63 -1.43
C PHE A 29 -3.14 -3.71 -2.32
N HIS A 30 -3.66 -3.34 -3.49
CA HIS A 30 -4.13 -4.31 -4.48
C HIS A 30 -3.00 -5.27 -4.90
N ILE A 31 -1.80 -4.75 -5.17
CA ILE A 31 -0.66 -5.59 -5.55
C ILE A 31 -0.22 -6.46 -4.37
N ILE A 32 -0.12 -5.92 -3.16
CA ILE A 32 0.29 -6.67 -1.96
C ILE A 32 -0.66 -7.85 -1.73
N PHE A 33 -1.97 -7.62 -1.69
CA PHE A 33 -2.92 -8.67 -1.36
C PHE A 33 -3.08 -9.74 -2.45
N HIS A 34 -2.83 -9.40 -3.72
CA HIS A 34 -2.74 -10.41 -4.78
C HIS A 34 -1.40 -11.17 -4.77
N ALA A 35 -0.29 -10.51 -4.43
CA ALA A 35 1.03 -11.14 -4.36
C ALA A 35 1.22 -12.01 -3.10
N PHE A 36 0.46 -11.74 -2.04
CA PHE A 36 0.45 -12.47 -0.78
C PHE A 36 -0.98 -12.89 -0.41
N PRO A 37 -1.60 -13.81 -1.16
CA PRO A 37 -2.98 -14.24 -0.92
C PRO A 37 -3.16 -14.89 0.47
N GLU A 38 -2.06 -15.32 1.11
CA GLU A 38 -2.08 -15.86 2.47
C GLU A 38 -2.55 -14.86 3.53
N ILE A 39 -2.57 -13.56 3.24
CA ILE A 39 -3.06 -12.50 4.15
C ILE A 39 -4.60 -12.52 4.25
N GLU A 40 -5.31 -13.19 3.34
CA GLU A 40 -6.77 -13.36 3.35
C GLU A 40 -7.56 -12.03 3.40
N ILE A 41 -6.99 -10.95 2.83
CA ILE A 41 -7.67 -9.66 2.65
C ILE A 41 -7.93 -9.45 1.16
N THR A 42 -9.19 -9.21 0.77
CA THR A 42 -9.54 -8.77 -0.59
C THR A 42 -9.89 -7.29 -0.59
N MET A 43 -9.74 -6.61 -1.73
CA MET A 43 -10.08 -5.18 -1.84
C MET A 43 -11.57 -4.92 -1.59
N GLU A 44 -12.44 -5.89 -1.87
CA GLU A 44 -13.88 -5.84 -1.64
C GLU A 44 -14.24 -5.87 -0.14
N ASP A 45 -13.35 -6.40 0.71
CA ASP A 45 -13.51 -6.46 2.17
C ASP A 45 -12.95 -5.21 2.88
N ILE A 46 -12.35 -4.28 2.14
CA ILE A 46 -11.72 -3.08 2.70
C ILE A 46 -12.65 -1.88 2.58
N MET A 47 -12.95 -1.27 3.72
CA MET A 47 -13.51 0.08 3.78
C MET A 47 -12.37 1.10 3.80
N ILE A 48 -12.33 1.98 2.80
CA ILE A 48 -11.28 3.00 2.66
C ILE A 48 -11.80 4.35 3.10
N TYR A 49 -11.11 5.01 4.04
CA TYR A 49 -11.41 6.36 4.47
C TYR A 49 -10.23 7.30 4.23
N GLY A 50 -10.45 8.31 3.38
CA GLY A 50 -9.44 9.30 3.02
C GLY A 50 -9.45 10.51 3.95
N THR A 51 -8.35 10.82 4.62
CA THR A 51 -8.14 12.02 5.45
C THR A 51 -6.64 12.27 5.67
N ASN A 52 -6.22 13.45 6.10
CA ASN A 52 -4.83 13.65 6.57
C ASN A 52 -4.69 13.34 8.06
N ILE A 53 -3.47 12.97 8.49
CA ILE A 53 -3.23 12.51 9.86
C ILE A 53 -3.63 13.56 10.92
N TYR A 54 -3.45 14.85 10.61
CA TYR A 54 -3.75 15.94 11.53
C TYR A 54 -5.25 16.17 11.71
N ASP A 55 -6.03 16.01 10.64
CA ASP A 55 -7.48 16.07 10.71
C ASP A 55 -8.03 14.86 11.45
N LEU A 56 -7.48 13.66 11.23
CA LEU A 56 -7.82 12.48 12.03
C LEU A 56 -7.54 12.71 13.52
N TYR A 57 -6.35 13.19 13.86
CA TYR A 57 -5.99 13.56 15.24
C TYR A 57 -7.02 14.54 15.84
N ASN A 58 -7.37 15.59 15.10
CA ASN A 58 -8.35 16.57 15.57
C ASN A 58 -9.75 15.97 15.73
N TYR A 59 -10.13 14.96 14.93
CA TYR A 59 -11.39 14.25 15.09
C TYR A 59 -11.40 13.39 16.36
N ILE A 60 -10.29 12.71 16.65
CA ILE A 60 -10.11 11.94 17.89
C ILE A 60 -10.22 12.87 19.09
N VAL A 61 -9.47 13.97 19.13
CA VAL A 61 -9.51 14.95 20.23
C VAL A 61 -10.90 15.55 20.43
N ARG A 62 -11.66 15.78 19.36
CA ARG A 62 -13.03 16.30 19.48
C ARG A 62 -14.00 15.30 20.13
N GLU A 63 -13.79 14.02 19.93
CA GLU A 63 -14.66 12.96 20.43
C GLU A 63 -14.25 12.46 21.83
N TYR A 64 -12.94 12.40 22.10
CA TYR A 64 -12.37 11.81 23.33
C TYR A 64 -11.67 12.84 24.25
N GLY A 65 -11.47 14.07 23.79
CA GLY A 65 -10.77 15.12 24.55
C GLY A 65 -9.25 15.11 24.37
N ASP A 66 -8.56 16.00 25.09
CA ASP A 66 -7.10 16.18 24.94
C ASP A 66 -6.27 14.99 25.46
N TYR A 67 -6.86 14.17 26.34
CA TYR A 67 -6.25 12.99 26.96
C TYR A 67 -6.71 11.67 26.31
N TRP A 68 -7.14 11.71 25.04
CA TRP A 68 -7.71 10.57 24.31
C TRP A 68 -6.86 9.30 24.32
N TYR A 69 -5.54 9.41 24.50
CA TYR A 69 -4.63 8.28 24.56
C TYR A 69 -4.76 7.45 25.85
N GLU A 70 -5.52 7.93 26.84
CA GLU A 70 -5.92 7.17 28.04
C GLU A 70 -7.25 6.43 27.85
N ASP A 71 -7.97 6.68 26.76
CA ASP A 71 -9.27 6.08 26.43
C ASP A 71 -9.16 4.95 25.40
N ASP A 72 -10.25 4.22 25.21
CA ASP A 72 -10.44 3.21 24.15
C ASP A 72 -11.04 3.86 22.89
N VAL A 73 -10.18 4.39 22.02
CA VAL A 73 -10.56 5.14 20.81
C VAL A 73 -11.13 4.21 19.74
N ASP A 74 -12.41 4.35 19.44
CA ASP A 74 -13.12 3.63 18.38
C ASP A 74 -13.02 4.41 17.06
N LEU A 75 -11.94 4.17 16.32
CA LEU A 75 -11.73 4.78 15.00
C LEU A 75 -12.88 4.52 14.03
N PRO A 76 -13.40 3.28 13.87
CA PRO A 76 -14.58 3.03 13.06
C PRO A 76 -15.78 3.90 13.40
N PHE A 77 -16.05 4.15 14.68
CA PHE A 77 -17.13 5.06 15.10
C PHE A 77 -16.90 6.50 14.60
N ILE A 78 -15.69 7.03 14.77
CA ILE A 78 -15.31 8.36 14.27
C ILE A 78 -15.49 8.43 12.74
N VAL A 79 -14.93 7.45 12.02
CA VAL A 79 -15.02 7.38 10.56
C VAL A 79 -16.46 7.28 10.10
N GLY A 80 -17.27 6.42 10.74
CA GLY A 80 -18.69 6.25 10.46
C GLY A 80 -19.48 7.54 10.59
N LYS A 81 -19.22 8.33 11.63
CA LYS A 81 -19.79 9.68 11.79
C LYS A 81 -19.37 10.64 10.67
N LYS A 82 -18.11 10.57 10.21
CA LYS A 82 -17.58 11.50 9.19
C LYS A 82 -18.13 11.27 7.79
N ILE A 83 -18.51 10.04 7.49
CA ILE A 83 -19.09 9.68 6.20
C ILE A 83 -20.61 9.56 6.24
N ASP A 84 -21.25 9.96 7.35
CA ASP A 84 -22.68 9.78 7.61
C ASP A 84 -23.14 8.33 7.32
N HIS A 85 -22.38 7.34 7.83
CA HIS A 85 -22.66 5.93 7.57
C HIS A 85 -24.05 5.56 8.12
N PRO A 86 -24.88 4.82 7.36
CA PRO A 86 -26.27 4.53 7.74
C PRO A 86 -26.41 3.74 9.04
N ILE A 87 -25.34 3.06 9.46
CA ILE A 87 -25.26 2.30 10.71
C ILE A 87 -24.06 2.80 11.50
N THR A 88 -24.21 2.89 12.82
CA THR A 88 -23.08 3.14 13.72
C THR A 88 -22.06 2.02 13.63
N LEU A 89 -20.90 2.34 13.06
CA LEU A 89 -19.73 1.48 13.00
C LEU A 89 -19.04 1.44 14.37
N ASN A 90 -18.40 0.32 14.67
CA ASN A 90 -17.60 0.13 15.87
C ASN A 90 -16.41 -0.82 15.59
N LYS A 91 -15.44 -0.87 16.50
CA LYS A 91 -14.24 -1.74 16.39
C LYS A 91 -14.57 -3.18 16.01
N LYS A 92 -15.62 -3.77 16.58
CA LYS A 92 -15.98 -5.19 16.38
C LYS A 92 -16.53 -5.49 14.98
N ASP A 93 -16.82 -4.45 14.19
CA ASP A 93 -17.23 -4.61 12.79
C ASP A 93 -16.01 -4.86 11.88
N PHE A 94 -14.79 -4.65 12.36
CA PHE A 94 -13.54 -4.76 11.61
C PHE A 94 -12.57 -5.76 12.26
N ILE A 95 -11.85 -6.52 11.44
CA ILE A 95 -10.78 -7.41 11.90
C ILE A 95 -9.48 -6.63 12.06
N ASN A 96 -9.16 -5.81 11.06
CA ASN A 96 -7.99 -4.95 11.09
C ASN A 96 -8.35 -3.50 10.85
N VAL A 97 -7.68 -2.60 11.57
CA VAL A 97 -7.66 -1.16 11.31
C VAL A 97 -6.22 -0.75 10.99
N TYR A 98 -5.99 -0.39 9.73
CA TYR A 98 -4.70 0.11 9.25
C TYR A 98 -4.78 1.61 9.02
N LEU A 99 -3.79 2.33 9.54
CA LEU A 99 -3.60 3.75 9.36
C LEU A 99 -2.32 3.94 8.57
N VAL A 100 -2.39 4.55 7.39
CA VAL A 100 -1.24 4.68 6.48
C VAL A 100 -1.15 6.13 6.05
N PHE A 101 -0.09 6.81 6.48
CA PHE A 101 0.04 8.25 6.30
C PHE A 101 1.45 8.60 5.83
N ASP A 102 1.57 9.70 5.10
CA ASP A 102 2.86 10.23 4.70
C ASP A 102 3.46 11.05 5.84
N TYR A 103 4.79 11.02 5.98
CA TYR A 103 5.51 11.90 6.90
C TYR A 103 5.65 13.28 6.25
N GLU A 104 4.55 14.04 6.22
CA GLU A 104 4.53 15.37 5.63
C GLU A 104 5.06 16.43 6.62
N HIS A 105 6.39 16.49 6.74
CA HIS A 105 7.09 17.47 7.61
C HIS A 105 6.77 18.93 7.26
N HIS A 106 6.35 19.21 6.02
CA HIS A 106 6.03 20.54 5.53
C HIS A 106 4.56 20.94 5.70
N ASP A 107 3.70 20.05 6.20
CA ASP A 107 2.32 20.41 6.47
C ASP A 107 2.27 21.54 7.52
N PRO A 108 1.53 22.63 7.31
CA PRO A 108 1.39 23.71 8.29
C PRO A 108 0.87 23.26 9.68
N LYS A 109 0.23 22.10 9.77
CA LYS A 109 -0.28 21.46 10.98
C LYS A 109 0.71 20.47 11.59
N PHE A 110 1.89 20.28 11.00
CA PHE A 110 2.93 19.39 11.50
C PHE A 110 3.25 19.69 12.97
N CYS A 111 3.29 18.64 13.76
CA CYS A 111 3.60 18.70 15.17
C CYS A 111 4.15 17.34 15.63
N GLU A 112 5.45 17.28 15.93
CA GLU A 112 6.16 16.08 16.40
C GLU A 112 5.37 15.36 17.51
N GLN A 113 4.89 16.10 18.50
CA GLN A 113 4.15 15.55 19.64
C GLN A 113 2.85 14.86 19.22
N LYS A 114 2.12 15.40 18.24
CA LYS A 114 0.87 14.80 17.76
C LYS A 114 1.12 13.48 17.06
N ILE A 115 2.08 13.44 16.15
CA ILE A 115 2.41 12.23 15.40
C ILE A 115 3.05 11.17 16.30
N GLU A 116 3.86 11.57 17.29
CA GLU A 116 4.38 10.64 18.30
C GLU A 116 3.27 10.04 19.17
N HIS A 117 2.27 10.81 19.58
CA HIS A 117 1.12 10.27 20.31
C HIS A 117 0.33 9.29 19.45
N MET A 118 0.10 9.61 18.17
CA MET A 118 -0.55 8.71 17.22
C MET A 118 0.24 7.40 17.04
N GLN A 119 1.56 7.48 16.84
CA GLN A 119 2.42 6.29 16.63
C GLN A 119 2.49 5.38 17.86
N ARG A 120 2.53 5.95 19.07
CA ARG A 120 2.55 5.17 20.32
C ARG A 120 1.22 4.47 20.58
N TYR A 121 0.10 5.12 20.26
CA TYR A 121 -1.22 4.59 20.55
C TYR A 121 -1.67 3.53 19.52
N PHE A 122 -1.45 3.79 18.23
CA PHE A 122 -1.86 2.91 17.15
C PHE A 122 -0.76 1.93 16.75
N TYR A 123 -0.57 0.85 17.53
CA TYR A 123 0.52 -0.12 17.33
C TYR A 123 0.09 -1.53 16.89
N ASP A 124 -1.20 -1.90 17.02
CA ASP A 124 -1.73 -3.25 16.73
C ASP A 124 -2.99 -3.16 15.87
N SER A 125 -2.96 -3.72 14.66
CA SER A 125 -4.05 -3.61 13.70
C SER A 125 -5.32 -4.32 14.17
N THR A 126 -5.21 -5.32 15.03
CA THR A 126 -6.32 -6.15 15.50
C THR A 126 -7.03 -5.61 16.74
N ASP A 127 -6.51 -4.52 17.31
CA ASP A 127 -7.06 -3.88 18.52
C ASP A 127 -7.31 -2.38 18.32
N MET A 128 -6.33 -1.53 18.66
CA MET A 128 -6.46 -0.07 18.57
C MET A 128 -6.34 0.45 17.13
N GLY A 129 -5.74 -0.35 16.25
CA GLY A 129 -5.28 0.01 14.92
C GLY A 129 -3.76 0.16 14.88
N LYS A 130 -3.18 0.04 13.68
CA LYS A 130 -1.72 0.16 13.47
C LYS A 130 -1.39 1.29 12.52
N LEU A 131 -0.54 2.22 12.96
CA LEU A 131 -0.04 3.34 12.18
C LEU A 131 1.28 3.02 11.49
N TYR A 132 1.26 3.16 10.17
CA TYR A 132 2.42 3.16 9.30
C TYR A 132 2.64 4.57 8.76
N LEU A 133 3.81 5.15 9.07
CA LEU A 133 4.28 6.40 8.50
C LEU A 133 5.27 6.11 7.37
N ASN A 134 5.00 6.63 6.18
CA ASN A 134 5.89 6.48 5.03
C ASN A 134 6.73 7.75 4.84
N TYR A 135 8.02 7.57 4.62
CA TYR A 135 9.01 8.64 4.63
C TYR A 135 9.66 8.78 3.23
N PRO A 136 9.57 9.96 2.58
CA PRO A 136 8.69 11.07 2.93
C PRO A 136 7.21 10.77 2.67
N MET A 137 6.91 9.74 1.88
CA MET A 137 5.56 9.40 1.44
C MET A 137 5.46 7.97 0.94
N ILE A 138 4.24 7.50 0.65
CA ILE A 138 3.98 6.13 0.23
C ILE A 138 4.81 5.73 -0.98
N GLU A 139 5.03 6.60 -1.97
CA GLU A 139 5.80 6.28 -3.18
C GLU A 139 7.28 5.94 -2.92
N SER A 140 7.76 6.08 -1.68
CA SER A 140 9.08 5.59 -1.25
C SER A 140 9.32 4.12 -1.55
N TYR A 141 8.29 3.27 -1.62
CA TYR A 141 8.45 1.86 -2.03
C TYR A 141 8.88 1.72 -3.50
N LYS A 142 8.72 2.77 -4.31
CA LYS A 142 9.10 2.81 -5.73
C LYS A 142 10.54 3.27 -5.94
N HIS A 143 11.23 3.76 -4.90
CA HIS A 143 12.55 4.38 -5.02
C HIS A 143 13.67 3.32 -5.09
N PHE A 144 13.58 2.45 -6.09
CA PHE A 144 14.55 1.42 -6.40
C PHE A 144 14.91 1.48 -7.88
N THR A 145 16.21 1.38 -8.15
CA THR A 145 16.74 1.43 -9.52
C THR A 145 17.02 0.04 -10.09
N CYS A 146 17.35 -0.91 -9.21
CA CYS A 146 17.55 -2.32 -9.50
C CYS A 146 17.37 -3.14 -8.20
N PHE A 147 17.44 -4.46 -8.29
CA PHE A 147 17.51 -5.33 -7.12
C PHE A 147 18.74 -6.25 -7.23
N PRO A 148 19.55 -6.42 -6.16
CA PRO A 148 19.51 -5.66 -4.91
C PRO A 148 20.03 -4.22 -5.07
N ASP A 149 19.44 -3.26 -4.34
CA ASP A 149 19.87 -1.84 -4.36
C ASP A 149 20.71 -1.51 -3.11
N ASN A 150 22.04 -1.66 -3.23
CA ASN A 150 22.97 -1.40 -2.12
C ASN A 150 22.98 0.08 -1.66
N ASN A 151 22.42 1.00 -2.46
CA ASN A 151 22.39 2.42 -2.10
C ASN A 151 21.14 2.78 -1.28
N PHE A 152 20.08 1.96 -1.33
CA PHE A 152 18.81 2.24 -0.68
C PHE A 152 18.97 2.49 0.83
N GLU A 153 19.83 1.71 1.51
CA GLU A 153 20.07 1.83 2.96
C GLU A 153 20.64 3.20 3.39
N ASN A 154 21.25 3.96 2.48
CA ASN A 154 21.78 5.30 2.75
C ASN A 154 20.92 6.42 2.15
N LEU A 155 19.85 6.07 1.43
CA LEU A 155 19.07 7.01 0.66
C LEU A 155 18.32 8.00 1.56
N THR A 156 18.50 9.28 1.30
CA THR A 156 17.85 10.38 2.02
C THR A 156 17.33 11.43 1.04
N VAL A 157 16.41 12.26 1.51
CA VAL A 157 15.87 13.41 0.79
C VAL A 157 16.13 14.65 1.64
N ASP A 158 16.70 15.69 1.05
CA ASP A 158 16.93 16.96 1.74
C ASP A 158 15.60 17.58 2.19
N VAL A 159 15.52 18.05 3.44
CA VAL A 159 14.29 18.65 3.99
C VAL A 159 13.88 19.92 3.27
N THR A 160 14.79 20.62 2.58
CA THR A 160 14.45 21.81 1.80
C THR A 160 13.69 21.48 0.51
N LEU A 161 13.73 20.22 0.06
CA LEU A 161 12.87 19.76 -1.02
C LEU A 161 11.44 19.77 -0.51
N LYS A 162 10.56 20.57 -1.14
CA LYS A 162 9.11 20.47 -0.97
C LYS A 162 8.68 19.09 -1.47
N PRO A 163 8.62 18.07 -0.60
CA PRO A 163 8.97 16.73 -1.00
C PRO A 163 7.78 16.08 -1.68
N GLY A 164 6.55 16.32 -1.27
CA GLY A 164 5.37 15.69 -1.86
C GLY A 164 5.39 15.66 -3.40
N SER A 165 5.35 16.81 -4.06
CA SER A 165 5.35 16.83 -5.53
C SER A 165 6.69 16.45 -6.15
N LYS A 166 7.81 16.97 -5.61
CA LYS A 166 9.14 16.75 -6.21
C LYS A 166 9.63 15.32 -6.06
N TYR A 167 9.29 14.67 -4.96
CA TYR A 167 9.64 13.29 -4.67
C TYR A 167 8.80 12.34 -5.50
N LYS A 168 7.49 12.61 -5.65
CA LYS A 168 6.65 11.88 -6.64
C LYS A 168 7.28 11.92 -8.02
N ASP A 169 7.69 13.10 -8.49
CA ASP A 169 8.36 13.25 -9.79
C ASP A 169 9.69 12.48 -9.86
N LEU A 170 10.43 12.40 -8.75
CA LEU A 170 11.71 11.69 -8.68
C LEU A 170 11.57 10.18 -8.85
N VAL A 171 10.52 9.59 -8.26
CA VAL A 171 10.25 8.15 -8.33
C VAL A 171 9.30 7.78 -9.47
N HIS A 172 8.78 8.78 -10.18
CA HIS A 172 8.01 8.59 -11.40
C HIS A 172 8.88 7.91 -12.46
N ASP A 173 8.31 6.93 -13.17
CA ASP A 173 9.00 6.14 -14.19
C ASP A 173 10.22 5.35 -13.67
N SER A 174 10.30 5.12 -12.35
CA SER A 174 11.26 4.15 -11.81
C SER A 174 10.96 2.73 -12.30
N TYR A 175 11.92 1.82 -12.13
CA TYR A 175 11.73 0.41 -12.47
C TYR A 175 10.47 -0.16 -11.78
N VAL A 176 10.34 0.06 -10.47
CA VAL A 176 9.18 -0.39 -9.68
C VAL A 176 7.89 0.30 -10.11
N ASP A 177 7.92 1.61 -10.38
CA ASP A 177 6.73 2.35 -10.84
C ASP A 177 6.19 1.77 -12.17
N SER A 178 7.08 1.35 -13.07
CA SER A 178 6.70 0.72 -14.34
C SER A 178 5.99 -0.64 -14.15
N LEU A 179 6.35 -1.39 -13.10
CA LEU A 179 5.73 -2.66 -12.74
C LEU A 179 4.36 -2.42 -12.09
N VAL A 180 4.26 -1.46 -11.17
CA VAL A 180 3.02 -1.09 -10.46
C VAL A 180 1.96 -0.56 -11.43
N LYS A 181 2.35 0.26 -12.42
CA LYS A 181 1.42 0.83 -13.40
C LYS A 181 0.97 -0.18 -14.47
N PHE A 182 1.55 -1.38 -14.52
CA PHE A 182 1.30 -2.34 -15.59
C PHE A 182 -0.16 -2.84 -15.66
N PRO A 183 -0.81 -3.24 -14.54
CA PRO A 183 -2.24 -3.58 -14.55
C PRO A 183 -3.10 -2.43 -15.08
N ARG A 184 -2.86 -1.19 -14.62
CA ARG A 184 -3.59 -0.01 -15.08
C ARG A 184 -3.41 0.25 -16.58
N LYS A 185 -2.21 -0.02 -17.13
CA LYS A 185 -1.97 0.03 -18.58
C LYS A 185 -2.83 -0.99 -19.31
N ILE A 186 -2.93 -2.23 -18.82
CA ILE A 186 -3.79 -3.27 -19.41
C ILE A 186 -5.25 -2.82 -19.35
N MET A 187 -5.75 -2.42 -18.18
CA MET A 187 -7.13 -1.92 -18.02
C MET A 187 -7.44 -0.75 -18.95
N GLY A 188 -6.50 0.19 -19.12
CA GLY A 188 -6.64 1.30 -20.06
C GLY A 188 -6.78 0.84 -21.52
N LEU A 189 -6.10 -0.24 -21.91
CA LEU A 189 -6.26 -0.85 -23.24
C LEU A 189 -7.62 -1.55 -23.38
N LEU A 190 -8.02 -2.33 -22.37
CA LEU A 190 -9.32 -3.01 -22.36
C LEU A 190 -10.47 -2.00 -22.50
N TYR A 191 -10.42 -0.92 -21.72
CA TYR A 191 -11.43 0.12 -21.71
C TYR A 191 -11.45 0.96 -23.00
N ASN A 192 -10.30 1.51 -23.39
CA ASN A 192 -10.25 2.50 -24.48
C ASN A 192 -10.17 1.86 -25.88
N HIS A 193 -9.55 0.69 -26.03
CA HIS A 193 -9.29 0.08 -27.34
C HIS A 193 -10.20 -1.11 -27.65
N TYR A 194 -10.64 -1.86 -26.64
CA TYR A 194 -11.44 -3.07 -26.81
C TYR A 194 -12.88 -2.93 -26.29
N ASN A 195 -13.26 -1.73 -25.85
CA ASN A 195 -14.62 -1.37 -25.42
C ASN A 195 -15.16 -2.22 -24.25
N ILE A 196 -14.27 -2.79 -23.43
CA ILE A 196 -14.62 -3.47 -22.18
C ILE A 196 -14.73 -2.39 -21.10
N ARG A 197 -15.89 -1.73 -21.06
CA ARG A 197 -16.13 -0.54 -20.22
C ARG A 197 -16.73 -0.85 -18.85
N ASP A 198 -17.33 -2.03 -18.69
CA ASP A 198 -17.76 -2.47 -17.37
C ASP A 198 -16.51 -2.68 -16.49
N ILE A 199 -16.53 -2.11 -15.28
CA ILE A 199 -15.35 -2.07 -14.43
C ILE A 199 -15.01 -3.45 -13.86
N VAL A 200 -16.05 -4.28 -13.64
CA VAL A 200 -15.92 -5.65 -13.13
C VAL A 200 -15.33 -6.54 -14.21
N ASP A 201 -15.87 -6.45 -15.43
CA ASP A 201 -15.31 -7.16 -16.59
C ASP A 201 -13.87 -6.72 -16.87
N CYS A 202 -13.59 -5.41 -16.84
CA CYS A 202 -12.26 -4.86 -17.09
C CYS A 202 -11.24 -5.39 -16.08
N LYS A 203 -11.59 -5.43 -14.79
CA LYS A 203 -10.75 -6.02 -13.73
C LYS A 203 -10.57 -7.54 -13.97
N PHE A 204 -11.66 -8.26 -14.22
CA PHE A 204 -11.62 -9.70 -14.51
C PHE A 204 -10.67 -10.05 -15.67
N TYR A 205 -10.81 -9.41 -16.83
CA TYR A 205 -9.95 -9.69 -17.98
C TYR A 205 -8.50 -9.22 -17.77
N CYS A 206 -8.30 -8.14 -17.00
CA CYS A 206 -6.96 -7.72 -16.60
C CYS A 206 -6.28 -8.80 -15.76
N ASP A 207 -6.95 -9.29 -14.72
CA ASP A 207 -6.42 -10.33 -13.83
C ASP A 207 -6.11 -11.61 -14.62
N GLN A 208 -7.01 -12.04 -15.51
CA GLN A 208 -6.77 -13.20 -16.37
C GLN A 208 -5.53 -13.06 -17.27
N LEU A 209 -5.22 -11.85 -17.75
CA LEU A 209 -4.00 -11.58 -18.52
C LEU A 209 -2.74 -11.59 -17.64
N LEU A 210 -2.85 -11.09 -16.40
CA LEU A 210 -1.76 -11.04 -15.42
C LEU A 210 -1.40 -12.43 -14.87
N GLU A 211 -2.34 -13.37 -14.88
CA GLU A 211 -2.14 -14.78 -14.50
C GLU A 211 -1.40 -15.62 -15.57
N ILE A 212 -1.19 -15.09 -16.77
CA ILE A 212 -0.43 -15.82 -17.79
C ILE A 212 1.02 -15.90 -17.33
N SER A 213 1.55 -17.13 -17.21
CA SER A 213 2.93 -17.39 -16.84
C SER A 213 3.77 -18.05 -17.94
N ASN A 214 3.14 -18.87 -18.81
CA ASN A 214 3.86 -19.61 -19.85
C ASN A 214 3.98 -18.80 -21.17
N PRO A 215 5.20 -18.46 -21.62
CA PRO A 215 5.41 -17.77 -22.90
C PRO A 215 4.97 -18.61 -24.11
N ASP A 216 5.09 -19.94 -24.06
CA ASP A 216 4.83 -20.82 -25.20
C ASP A 216 3.34 -20.87 -25.57
N ASP A 217 2.46 -20.72 -24.56
CA ASP A 217 1.00 -20.77 -24.71
C ASP A 217 0.36 -19.37 -24.71
N LEU A 218 1.15 -18.30 -24.77
CA LEU A 218 0.67 -16.92 -24.63
C LEU A 218 -0.46 -16.60 -25.62
N HIS A 219 -0.30 -17.01 -26.88
CA HIS A 219 -1.30 -16.76 -27.92
C HIS A 219 -2.64 -17.47 -27.64
N GLU A 220 -2.60 -18.75 -27.30
CA GLU A 220 -3.81 -19.55 -27.03
C GLU A 220 -4.48 -19.12 -25.72
N ASN A 221 -3.71 -18.72 -24.71
CA ASN A 221 -4.24 -18.17 -23.46
C ASN A 221 -5.00 -16.86 -23.72
N ILE A 222 -4.40 -15.90 -24.43
CA ILE A 222 -5.08 -14.63 -24.79
C ILE A 222 -6.35 -14.91 -25.60
N LYS A 223 -6.28 -15.86 -26.55
CA LYS A 223 -7.44 -16.24 -27.36
C LYS A 223 -8.56 -16.77 -26.50
N ARG A 224 -8.25 -17.67 -25.56
CA ARG A 224 -9.21 -18.26 -24.62
C ARG A 224 -9.86 -17.18 -23.74
N ILE A 225 -9.08 -16.23 -23.23
CA ILE A 225 -9.56 -15.12 -22.39
C ILE A 225 -10.60 -14.29 -23.13
N PHE A 226 -10.36 -13.93 -24.40
CA PHE A 226 -11.24 -13.02 -25.14
C PHE A 226 -12.26 -13.69 -26.06
N ASN A 227 -12.26 -15.02 -26.21
CA ASN A 227 -13.02 -15.75 -27.23
C ASN A 227 -14.54 -15.44 -27.25
N LYS A 228 -15.10 -14.98 -26.13
CA LYS A 228 -16.53 -14.60 -26.01
C LYS A 228 -16.75 -13.13 -25.64
N ALA A 229 -15.67 -12.40 -25.40
CA ALA A 229 -15.71 -11.02 -24.94
C ALA A 229 -15.68 -10.02 -26.10
N LEU A 230 -15.02 -10.40 -27.21
CA LEU A 230 -14.73 -9.50 -28.33
C LEU A 230 -15.33 -10.01 -29.63
N SER A 231 -15.53 -9.09 -30.58
CA SER A 231 -15.81 -9.43 -31.98
C SER A 231 -14.62 -10.19 -32.59
N GLU A 232 -14.82 -10.95 -33.67
CA GLU A 232 -13.73 -11.68 -34.33
C GLU A 232 -12.61 -10.72 -34.82
N GLU A 233 -12.98 -9.54 -35.28
CA GLU A 233 -12.01 -8.51 -35.70
C GLU A 233 -11.19 -8.00 -34.50
N ASP A 234 -11.86 -7.66 -33.39
CA ASP A 234 -11.20 -7.13 -32.20
C ASP A 234 -10.40 -8.20 -31.47
N LEU A 235 -10.83 -9.46 -31.50
CA LEU A 235 -10.09 -10.61 -30.98
C LEU A 235 -8.76 -10.77 -31.73
N ASN A 236 -8.76 -10.69 -33.06
CA ASN A 236 -7.54 -10.79 -33.85
C ASN A 236 -6.57 -9.61 -33.58
N LYS A 237 -7.11 -8.40 -33.35
CA LYS A 237 -6.32 -7.23 -32.96
C LYS A 237 -5.77 -7.36 -31.54
N SER A 238 -6.59 -7.82 -30.59
CA SER A 238 -6.18 -8.01 -29.18
C SER A 238 -5.11 -9.07 -29.07
N LEU A 239 -5.22 -10.17 -29.82
CA LEU A 239 -4.20 -11.21 -29.89
C LEU A 239 -2.85 -10.63 -30.27
N LYS A 240 -2.75 -9.89 -31.38
CA LYS A 240 -1.46 -9.30 -31.82
C LYS A 240 -0.91 -8.33 -30.79
N HIS A 241 -1.77 -7.48 -30.23
CA HIS A 241 -1.36 -6.43 -29.31
C HIS A 241 -0.89 -6.97 -27.95
N PHE A 242 -1.68 -7.83 -27.31
CA PHE A 242 -1.33 -8.39 -26.01
C PHE A 242 -0.19 -9.40 -26.10
N ASN A 243 -0.06 -10.17 -27.20
CA ASN A 243 1.13 -10.99 -27.41
C ASN A 243 2.39 -10.10 -27.40
N ALA A 244 2.42 -9.02 -28.19
CA ALA A 244 3.57 -8.12 -28.23
C ALA A 244 3.81 -7.39 -26.90
N LEU A 245 2.74 -7.03 -26.18
CA LEU A 245 2.85 -6.33 -24.88
C LEU A 245 3.44 -7.23 -23.78
N LEU A 246 3.06 -8.52 -23.78
CA LEU A 246 3.40 -9.49 -22.74
C LEU A 246 4.69 -10.26 -23.05
N SER A 247 4.99 -10.58 -24.31
CA SER A 247 6.13 -11.43 -24.69
C SER A 247 7.48 -10.89 -24.21
N ASP A 248 7.61 -9.57 -24.11
CA ASP A 248 8.85 -8.93 -23.68
C ASP A 248 8.98 -8.73 -22.18
N LYS A 249 7.94 -9.06 -21.40
CA LYS A 249 7.93 -8.85 -19.96
C LYS A 249 8.80 -9.86 -19.23
N GLU A 250 9.49 -9.37 -18.21
CA GLU A 250 10.43 -10.16 -17.40
C GLU A 250 9.74 -11.35 -16.72
N HIS A 251 8.53 -11.15 -16.15
CA HIS A 251 7.77 -12.23 -15.53
C HIS A 251 7.45 -13.37 -16.51
N ILE A 252 6.96 -13.04 -17.72
CA ILE A 252 6.68 -14.03 -18.78
C ILE A 252 7.95 -14.77 -19.21
N LYS A 253 9.07 -14.05 -19.40
CA LYS A 253 10.36 -14.66 -19.77
C LYS A 253 10.87 -15.64 -18.72
N ASN A 254 10.49 -15.43 -17.46
CA ASN A 254 10.89 -16.24 -16.32
C ASN A 254 9.81 -17.27 -15.90
N TYR A 255 8.80 -17.54 -16.75
CA TYR A 255 7.73 -18.51 -16.49
C TYR A 255 6.92 -18.20 -15.21
N MET A 256 6.75 -16.91 -14.90
CA MET A 256 5.99 -16.42 -13.76
C MET A 256 4.79 -15.59 -14.22
N SER A 257 3.68 -15.70 -13.50
CA SER A 257 2.61 -14.72 -13.55
C SER A 257 3.13 -13.35 -13.07
N TYR A 258 2.37 -12.30 -13.36
CA TYR A 258 2.70 -10.96 -12.87
C TYR A 258 2.75 -10.93 -11.33
N TYR A 259 1.80 -11.56 -10.64
CA TYR A 259 1.74 -11.50 -9.17
C TYR A 259 2.83 -12.33 -8.49
N GLU A 260 3.24 -13.47 -9.06
CA GLU A 260 4.43 -14.21 -8.58
C GLU A 260 5.70 -13.37 -8.72
N HIS A 261 5.86 -12.66 -9.84
CA HIS A 261 6.98 -11.75 -10.03
C HIS A 261 6.91 -10.56 -9.06
N MET A 262 5.74 -9.94 -8.90
CA MET A 262 5.56 -8.85 -7.94
C MET A 262 5.79 -9.28 -6.49
N ARG A 263 5.48 -10.52 -6.13
CA ARG A 263 5.81 -11.09 -4.82
C ARG A 263 7.32 -11.03 -4.57
N ASN A 264 8.12 -11.45 -5.55
CA ASN A 264 9.59 -11.41 -5.44
C ASN A 264 10.10 -9.96 -5.34
N ILE A 265 9.55 -9.04 -6.13
CA ILE A 265 9.90 -7.62 -6.06
C ILE A 265 9.54 -7.02 -4.69
N LEU A 266 8.35 -7.31 -4.16
CA LEU A 266 7.92 -6.83 -2.85
C LEU A 266 8.76 -7.41 -1.71
N ARG A 267 9.17 -8.68 -1.80
CA ARG A 267 10.11 -9.27 -0.83
C ARG A 267 11.42 -8.48 -0.75
N GLU A 268 12.03 -8.16 -1.90
CA GLU A 268 13.25 -7.35 -1.94
C GLU A 268 13.02 -5.95 -1.35
N ILE A 269 11.91 -5.29 -1.73
CA ILE A 269 11.55 -3.97 -1.19
C ILE A 269 11.39 -4.03 0.34
N ILE A 270 10.67 -5.03 0.87
CA ILE A 270 10.45 -5.19 2.31
C ILE A 270 11.78 -5.43 3.02
N VAL A 271 12.61 -6.36 2.56
CA VAL A 271 13.91 -6.66 3.18
C VAL A 271 14.82 -5.44 3.21
N HIS A 272 14.87 -4.65 2.13
CA HIS A 272 15.62 -3.41 2.10
C HIS A 272 15.11 -2.37 3.11
N ASN A 273 13.78 -2.25 3.27
CA ASN A 273 13.20 -1.36 4.27
C ASN A 273 13.42 -1.86 5.70
N ILE A 274 13.42 -3.18 5.96
CA ILE A 274 13.76 -3.76 7.28
C ILE A 274 15.20 -3.42 7.66
N LYS A 275 16.17 -3.69 6.78
CA LYS A 275 17.58 -3.37 7.00
C LYS A 275 17.80 -1.89 7.29
N LYS A 276 17.12 -1.04 6.52
CA LYS A 276 17.20 0.40 6.70
C LYS A 276 16.55 0.88 7.99
N ALA A 277 15.37 0.37 8.34
CA ALA A 277 14.70 0.67 9.59
C ALA A 277 15.59 0.34 10.80
N SER A 278 16.21 -0.85 10.80
CA SER A 278 17.16 -1.25 11.83
C SER A 278 18.35 -0.30 11.94
N LYS A 279 18.89 0.13 10.79
CA LYS A 279 19.98 1.10 10.75
C LYS A 279 19.57 2.47 11.30
N ILE A 280 18.37 2.96 10.97
CA ILE A 280 17.85 4.25 11.48
C ILE A 280 17.73 4.20 13.01
N GLN A 281 17.16 3.12 13.54
CA GLN A 281 17.03 2.91 14.99
C GLN A 281 18.37 2.69 15.70
N SER A 282 19.47 2.51 14.95
CA SER A 282 20.80 2.19 15.49
C SER A 282 20.81 0.92 16.36
N THR A 283 19.91 -0.03 16.07
CA THR A 283 19.89 -1.32 16.75
C THR A 283 21.12 -2.09 16.27
N TYR A 284 22.17 -2.12 17.10
CA TYR A 284 23.39 -2.90 16.85
C TYR A 284 23.07 -4.39 16.89
N SER A 285 22.59 -4.91 15.78
CA SER A 285 22.60 -6.32 15.51
C SER A 285 23.84 -6.60 14.64
N ASN A 286 24.66 -7.57 15.06
CA ASN A 286 25.67 -8.16 14.17
C ASN A 286 25.03 -9.19 13.22
N THR A 287 23.70 -9.25 13.17
CA THR A 287 22.97 -10.23 12.36
C THR A 287 22.64 -9.64 11.00
N SER A 288 22.92 -10.44 9.96
CA SER A 288 22.45 -10.17 8.60
C SER A 288 21.06 -10.76 8.35
N ASP A 289 20.45 -11.39 9.37
CA ASP A 289 19.15 -12.03 9.28
C ASP A 289 18.02 -10.99 9.42
N TYR A 290 17.23 -10.82 8.36
CA TYR A 290 16.15 -9.86 8.34
C TYR A 290 14.98 -10.24 9.26
N ASP A 291 14.81 -11.53 9.61
CA ASP A 291 13.76 -11.97 10.53
C ASP A 291 14.04 -11.43 11.94
N GLU A 292 15.27 -11.64 12.43
CA GLU A 292 15.75 -11.11 13.71
C GLU A 292 15.77 -9.56 13.72
N LEU A 293 16.15 -8.93 12.60
CA LEU A 293 16.11 -7.46 12.49
C LEU A 293 14.70 -6.92 12.64
N TYR A 294 13.71 -7.58 12.03
CA TYR A 294 12.32 -7.13 12.05
C TYR A 294 11.70 -7.22 13.45
N GLU A 295 11.97 -8.31 14.18
CA GLU A 295 11.47 -8.50 15.55
C GLU A 295 11.95 -7.41 16.53
N LEU A 296 13.09 -6.77 16.24
CA LEU A 296 13.68 -5.72 17.06
C LEU A 296 13.24 -4.30 16.67
N LEU A 297 12.48 -4.13 15.58
CA LEU A 297 12.07 -2.82 15.12
C LEU A 297 11.04 -2.18 16.05
N ASP A 298 11.27 -0.92 16.39
CA ASP A 298 10.29 -0.05 17.05
C ASP A 298 10.03 1.17 16.17
N LEU A 299 8.81 1.23 15.61
CA LEU A 299 8.39 2.36 14.76
C LEU A 299 8.41 3.69 15.51
N ASN A 300 8.30 3.69 16.85
CA ASN A 300 8.42 4.91 17.66
C ASN A 300 9.85 5.44 17.71
N ASP A 301 10.84 4.54 17.84
CA ASP A 301 12.26 4.94 17.83
C ASP A 301 12.67 5.42 16.44
N ILE A 302 12.20 4.76 15.39
CA ILE A 302 12.40 5.21 14.01
C ILE A 302 11.80 6.60 13.79
N LEU A 303 10.56 6.83 14.23
CA LEU A 303 9.92 8.15 14.13
C LEU A 303 10.70 9.21 14.91
N LYS A 304 11.18 8.89 16.11
CA LYS A 304 11.97 9.80 16.93
C LYS A 304 13.28 10.20 16.25
N GLU A 305 14.00 9.24 15.69
CA GLU A 305 15.22 9.53 14.93
C GLU A 305 14.90 10.34 13.67
N GLN A 306 13.79 10.05 13.01
CA GLN A 306 13.33 10.81 11.86
C GLN A 306 12.99 12.27 12.21
N ASN A 307 12.31 12.50 13.32
CA ASN A 307 12.06 13.85 13.87
C ASN A 307 13.39 14.55 14.19
N ASN A 308 14.34 13.86 14.83
CA ASN A 308 15.65 14.42 15.19
C ASN A 308 16.44 14.91 13.97
N VAL A 309 16.55 14.08 12.92
CA VAL A 309 17.36 14.43 11.74
C VAL A 309 16.67 15.42 10.80
N SER A 310 15.34 15.49 10.81
CA SER A 310 14.58 16.43 9.98
C SER A 310 14.38 17.81 10.63
N LYS A 311 14.71 17.95 11.92
CA LYS A 311 14.51 19.18 12.70
C LYS A 311 15.26 20.41 12.18
N ASP A 312 16.43 20.21 11.57
CA ASP A 312 17.19 21.30 10.95
C ASP A 312 16.56 21.66 9.61
N VAL A 313 15.87 22.79 9.53
CA VAL A 313 15.14 23.22 8.32
C VAL A 313 16.03 23.57 7.12
N LEU A 314 17.36 23.61 7.28
CA LEU A 314 18.32 23.94 6.22
C LEU A 314 19.23 22.76 5.84
N LEU A 315 19.66 21.98 6.82
CA LEU A 315 20.63 20.88 6.63
C LEU A 315 20.04 19.50 6.99
N GLY A 316 18.80 19.47 7.47
CA GLY A 316 18.11 18.26 7.83
C GLY A 316 17.72 17.45 6.60
N TYR A 317 17.34 16.20 6.85
CA TYR A 317 16.96 15.28 5.81
C TYR A 317 15.89 14.30 6.30
N ILE A 318 15.23 13.68 5.34
CA ILE A 318 14.25 12.63 5.55
C ILE A 318 14.86 11.31 5.05
N TRP A 319 14.91 10.29 5.90
CA TRP A 319 15.24 8.95 5.43
C TRP A 319 14.14 8.45 4.52
N VAL A 320 14.51 7.87 3.37
CA VAL A 320 13.52 7.19 2.53
C VAL A 320 13.18 5.85 3.16
N LEU A 321 11.98 5.67 3.70
CA LEU A 321 11.54 4.43 4.34
C LEU A 321 10.04 4.25 4.13
N ASN A 322 9.63 3.13 3.56
CA ASN A 322 8.22 2.76 3.48
C ASN A 322 7.91 1.77 4.60
N THR A 323 7.04 2.15 5.53
CA THR A 323 6.65 1.26 6.65
C THR A 323 5.36 0.51 6.37
N CYS A 324 4.49 0.98 5.47
CA CYS A 324 3.21 0.30 5.24
C CYS A 324 3.34 -1.07 4.57
N ILE A 325 4.42 -1.30 3.81
CA ILE A 325 4.77 -2.64 3.30
C ILE A 325 5.06 -3.65 4.42
N PHE A 326 5.27 -3.20 5.67
CA PHE A 326 5.42 -4.08 6.82
C PHE A 326 4.12 -4.78 7.23
N ILE A 327 2.99 -4.45 6.61
CA ILE A 327 1.74 -5.23 6.73
C ILE A 327 1.95 -6.73 6.42
N VAL A 328 2.88 -7.05 5.52
CA VAL A 328 3.21 -8.44 5.15
C VAL A 328 3.94 -9.17 6.29
N PRO A 329 5.10 -8.69 6.78
CA PRO A 329 5.79 -9.34 7.90
C PRO A 329 5.04 -9.23 9.23
N ASP A 330 4.19 -8.21 9.43
CA ASP A 330 3.27 -8.11 10.57
C ASP A 330 2.25 -9.27 10.59
N TYR A 331 1.77 -9.68 9.41
CA TYR A 331 0.91 -10.84 9.29
C TYR A 331 1.72 -12.13 9.53
N ASN A 332 2.80 -12.32 8.78
CA ASN A 332 3.70 -13.45 8.94
C ASN A 332 5.05 -13.19 8.24
N ILE A 333 6.10 -12.95 9.02
CA ILE A 333 7.47 -12.73 8.55
C ILE A 333 7.97 -13.82 7.57
N LYS A 334 7.50 -15.07 7.71
CA LYS A 334 7.89 -16.18 6.83
C LYS A 334 7.44 -15.98 5.38
N LEU A 335 6.50 -15.08 5.11
CA LEU A 335 6.11 -14.73 3.74
C LEU A 335 7.26 -14.08 2.95
N LEU A 336 8.30 -13.60 3.63
CA LEU A 336 9.52 -13.08 3.01
C LEU A 336 10.49 -14.17 2.56
N GLN A 337 10.34 -15.40 3.05
CA GLN A 337 11.21 -16.52 2.71
C GLN A 337 10.87 -17.06 1.32
N SER A 338 11.89 -17.32 0.50
CA SER A 338 11.75 -17.72 -0.92
C SER A 338 10.93 -18.98 -1.11
#